data_AF-A0A0A0ABM1-F1
#
_entry.id   AF-A0A0A0ABM1-F1
#
_cell.length_a   1.000
_cell.length_b   1.000
_cell.length_c   1.000
_cell.angle_alpha   90.00
_cell.angle_beta   90.00
_cell.angle_gamma   90.00
#
_symmetry.space_group_name_H-M   'P 1'
#
loop_
_entity.id
_entity.type
_entity.pdbx_description
1 polymer ?
#
loop_
_entity_poly.entity_id
_entity_poly.type
_entity_poly.pdbx_seq_one_letter_code
_entity_poly.pdbx_strand_id
1 'polypeptide(L)'
;QVYKGLDIITNKVSPREQRLCRHHMISFVDPLVSNYTVVDFRDKAHIEDIFARDKIPIVVGGTNYYIESLLWKVLINTKEKTSVAPRPVTDRKVELEQLDGVELHRRLSQVDPEMAAKLHPHDKRKVARSLQVFEETGIPHSEILHQQQEEEGGGPLGGPLKYPHSCILWLHADQAALDQRLEKRVDDMLAAGLLEELRDFHRRYNQEKVAENRQDYQHGIFQSIGFKEFHEYLVSEGNCSPETSALLLQKGIQALKQVTKRYARRQNKWVRNRFLKRPGPNVPPVYGLEVSDLMRWEEDVLKPALEIVESFIQGRDPPAEPVKMEYDVNENKRSHRMCELCDRVIIGDREWA
;
A
#
# COMPACT_ATOMS: atom_id res chain seq x y z
N GLN A 1 6.02 -6.63 -5.66
CA GLN A 1 7.12 -6.72 -6.63
C GLN A 1 8.52 -6.73 -6.00
N VAL A 2 8.67 -6.31 -4.73
CA VAL A 2 9.98 -6.34 -4.05
C VAL A 2 10.53 -7.76 -3.83
N TYR A 3 9.67 -8.77 -3.69
CA TYR A 3 10.06 -10.17 -3.46
C TYR A 3 10.59 -10.86 -4.72
N LYS A 4 11.58 -11.76 -4.56
CA LYS A 4 12.12 -12.61 -5.62
C LYS A 4 11.11 -13.68 -6.07
N GLY A 5 11.11 -14.02 -7.36
CA GLY A 5 10.14 -14.93 -7.97
C GLY A 5 8.70 -14.39 -7.91
N LEU A 6 7.72 -15.23 -8.23
CA LEU A 6 6.31 -14.82 -8.31
C LEU A 6 6.11 -13.66 -9.29
N ASP A 7 6.77 -13.75 -10.45
CA ASP A 7 6.84 -12.69 -11.44
C ASP A 7 5.49 -12.48 -12.14
N ILE A 8 4.77 -13.57 -12.43
CA ILE A 8 3.46 -13.52 -13.08
C ILE A 8 2.45 -12.95 -12.09
N ILE A 9 2.29 -13.53 -10.90
CA ILE A 9 1.25 -13.12 -9.95
C ILE A 9 1.47 -11.70 -9.41
N THR A 10 2.73 -11.28 -9.26
CA THR A 10 3.03 -9.90 -8.84
C THR A 10 3.11 -8.92 -10.02
N ASN A 11 2.79 -9.39 -11.24
CA ASN A 11 2.72 -8.62 -12.47
C ASN A 11 3.98 -7.77 -12.68
N LYS A 12 5.15 -8.41 -12.56
CA LYS A 12 6.43 -7.72 -12.76
C LYS A 12 6.62 -7.42 -14.23
N VAL A 13 7.29 -6.30 -14.48
CA VAL A 13 7.77 -5.92 -15.82
C VAL A 13 8.64 -7.04 -16.39
N SER A 14 8.48 -7.36 -17.67
CA SER A 14 9.17 -8.49 -18.29
C SER A 14 10.69 -8.26 -18.36
N PRO A 15 11.51 -9.31 -18.45
CA PRO A 15 12.96 -9.15 -18.62
C PRO A 15 13.34 -8.35 -19.89
N ARG A 16 12.49 -8.35 -20.92
CA ARG A 16 12.69 -7.57 -22.14
C ARG A 16 12.50 -6.08 -21.87
N GLU A 17 11.43 -5.71 -21.18
CA GLU A 17 11.14 -4.32 -20.82
C GLU A 17 12.11 -3.79 -19.77
N GLN A 18 12.55 -4.63 -18.83
CA GLN A 18 13.60 -4.28 -17.85
C GLN A 18 14.95 -3.93 -18.49
N ARG A 19 15.19 -4.35 -19.74
CA ARG A 19 16.39 -3.96 -20.49
C ARG A 19 16.28 -2.58 -21.14
N LEU A 20 15.07 -2.03 -21.25
CA LEU A 20 14.85 -0.70 -21.85
C LEU A 20 15.31 0.43 -20.91
N CYS A 21 15.22 0.23 -19.59
CA CYS A 21 15.71 1.16 -18.60
C CYS A 21 16.09 0.45 -17.29
N ARG A 22 16.99 1.06 -16.51
CA ARG A 22 17.42 0.49 -15.24
C ARG A 22 16.28 0.54 -14.22
N HIS A 23 15.88 -0.63 -13.72
CA HIS A 23 14.92 -0.73 -12.63
C HIS A 23 15.64 -0.91 -11.29
N HIS A 24 15.11 -0.25 -10.25
CA HIS A 24 15.56 -0.39 -8.86
C HIS A 24 14.41 -1.02 -8.05
N MET A 25 14.72 -1.61 -6.88
CA MET A 25 13.71 -2.08 -5.93
C MET A 25 12.72 -3.15 -6.46
N ILE A 26 13.14 -3.97 -7.43
CA ILE A 26 12.39 -5.13 -7.94
C ILE A 26 13.14 -6.41 -7.60
N SER A 27 12.44 -7.46 -7.16
CA SER A 27 13.00 -8.80 -6.95
C SER A 27 14.27 -8.87 -6.07
N PHE A 28 14.33 -8.10 -4.98
CA PHE A 28 15.51 -8.05 -4.10
C PHE A 28 15.26 -8.63 -2.69
N VAL A 29 14.00 -8.77 -2.27
CA VAL A 29 13.62 -9.34 -0.98
C VAL A 29 13.43 -10.85 -1.12
N ASP A 30 13.98 -11.63 -0.20
CA ASP A 30 13.77 -13.08 -0.17
C ASP A 30 12.31 -13.40 0.25
N PRO A 31 11.61 -14.35 -0.42
CA PRO A 31 10.24 -14.73 -0.06
C PRO A 31 10.05 -15.22 1.38
N LEU A 32 11.11 -15.73 2.02
CA LEU A 32 11.10 -16.17 3.41
C LEU A 32 11.11 -15.01 4.41
N VAL A 33 11.44 -13.79 3.97
CA VAL A 33 11.39 -12.60 4.83
C VAL A 33 9.92 -12.27 5.10
N SER A 34 9.47 -12.52 6.33
CA SER A 34 8.10 -12.26 6.77
C SER A 34 7.85 -10.78 7.08
N ASN A 35 8.87 -10.06 7.55
CA ASN A 35 8.75 -8.69 8.07
C ASN A 35 9.48 -7.66 7.22
N TYR A 36 9.11 -7.53 5.94
CA TYR A 36 9.56 -6.41 5.12
C TYR A 36 8.58 -5.24 5.23
N THR A 37 9.03 -4.12 5.80
CA THR A 37 8.18 -2.98 6.13
C THR A 37 8.39 -1.79 5.21
N VAL A 38 7.49 -0.81 5.32
CA VAL A 38 7.60 0.48 4.62
C VAL A 38 8.84 1.27 5.02
N VAL A 39 9.34 1.08 6.26
CA VAL A 39 10.56 1.71 6.75
C VAL A 39 11.76 1.11 6.01
N ASP A 40 11.83 -0.22 5.93
CA ASP A 40 12.89 -0.94 5.19
C ASP A 40 12.89 -0.57 3.69
N PHE A 41 11.72 -0.30 3.13
CA PHE A 41 11.59 0.15 1.75
C PHE A 41 12.11 1.58 1.55
N ARG A 42 11.69 2.51 2.43
CA ARG A 42 12.16 3.90 2.40
C ARG A 42 13.68 3.96 2.51
N ASP A 43 14.26 3.25 3.47
CA ASP A 43 15.68 3.34 3.80
C ASP A 43 16.58 2.68 2.74
N LYS A 44 16.04 1.72 2.00
CA LYS A 44 16.74 1.07 0.88
C LYS A 44 16.52 1.75 -0.47
N ALA A 45 15.59 2.71 -0.57
CA ALA A 45 15.30 3.36 -1.83
C ALA A 45 16.49 4.21 -2.30
N HIS A 46 16.97 3.94 -3.51
CA HIS A 46 18.17 4.57 -4.09
C HIS A 46 17.93 5.96 -4.69
N ILE A 47 17.04 6.77 -4.11
CA ILE A 47 16.65 8.07 -4.70
C ILE A 47 17.85 9.02 -4.74
N GLU A 48 18.55 9.19 -3.61
CA GLU A 48 19.73 10.07 -3.54
C GLU A 48 20.89 9.60 -4.43
N ASP A 49 21.12 8.28 -4.54
CA ASP A 49 22.12 7.70 -5.45
C ASP A 49 21.78 7.95 -6.93
N ILE A 50 20.50 8.03 -7.29
CA ILE A 50 20.08 8.38 -8.65
C ILE A 50 20.33 9.86 -8.91
N PHE A 51 19.96 10.74 -7.98
CA PHE A 51 20.25 12.18 -8.10
C PHE A 51 21.76 12.47 -8.17
N ALA A 52 22.57 11.81 -7.35
CA ALA A 52 24.04 11.96 -7.35
C ALA A 52 24.73 11.55 -8.66
N ARG A 53 24.00 10.90 -9.59
CA ARG A 53 24.46 10.54 -10.94
C ARG A 53 23.84 11.41 -12.02
N ASP A 54 23.29 12.57 -11.66
CA ASP A 54 22.61 13.51 -12.55
C ASP A 54 21.45 12.86 -13.32
N LYS A 55 20.72 11.98 -12.65
CA LYS A 55 19.53 11.32 -13.21
C LYS A 55 18.29 11.66 -12.40
N ILE A 56 17.15 11.60 -13.07
CA ILE A 56 15.84 11.85 -12.47
C ILE A 56 15.25 10.51 -12.00
N PRO A 57 14.99 10.34 -10.69
CA PRO A 57 14.31 9.16 -10.18
C PRO A 57 12.83 9.17 -10.60
N ILE A 58 12.37 8.07 -11.20
CA ILE A 58 10.95 7.86 -11.51
C ILE A 58 10.44 6.73 -10.61
N VAL A 59 9.58 7.06 -9.66
CA VAL A 59 8.98 6.09 -8.75
C VAL A 59 7.65 5.62 -9.32
N VAL A 60 7.55 4.33 -9.65
CA VAL A 60 6.33 3.72 -10.21
C VAL A 60 5.86 2.60 -9.29
N GLY A 61 4.58 2.61 -8.93
CA GLY A 61 4.02 1.53 -8.13
C GLY A 61 2.55 1.72 -7.76
N GLY A 62 1.92 0.62 -7.34
CA GLY A 62 0.53 0.60 -6.88
C GLY A 62 0.35 0.77 -5.37
N THR A 63 1.42 0.63 -4.59
CA THR A 63 1.38 0.74 -3.13
C THR A 63 1.59 2.20 -2.73
N ASN A 64 0.56 3.03 -2.92
CA ASN A 64 0.66 4.48 -2.71
C ASN A 64 1.13 4.89 -1.31
N TYR A 65 0.86 4.07 -0.29
CA TYR A 65 1.40 4.27 1.06
C TYR A 65 2.95 4.23 1.13
N TYR A 66 3.59 3.42 0.29
CA TYR A 66 5.06 3.38 0.19
C TYR A 66 5.58 4.58 -0.60
N ILE A 67 4.82 5.08 -1.59
CA ILE A 67 5.16 6.31 -2.30
C ILE A 67 5.07 7.51 -1.33
N GLU A 68 4.04 7.55 -0.49
CA GLU A 68 3.89 8.57 0.56
C GLU A 68 5.09 8.60 1.51
N SER A 69 5.62 7.43 1.92
CA SER A 69 6.79 7.39 2.81
C SER A 69 8.11 7.82 2.15
N LEU A 70 8.20 7.72 0.82
CA LEU A 70 9.33 8.24 0.06
C LEU A 70 9.25 9.75 -0.07
N LEU A 71 8.06 10.29 -0.35
CA LEU A 71 7.86 11.71 -0.62
C LEU A 71 7.86 12.57 0.65
N TRP A 72 7.22 12.13 1.73
CA TRP A 72 7.07 12.93 2.96
C TRP A 72 7.74 12.28 4.17
N LYS A 73 8.05 13.11 5.18
CA LYS A 73 8.44 12.66 6.52
C LYS A 73 7.21 12.27 7.35
N VAL A 74 6.62 11.12 7.02
CA VAL A 74 5.37 10.61 7.65
C VAL A 74 5.57 9.41 8.56
N LEU A 75 6.74 8.79 8.51
CA LEU A 75 7.02 7.60 9.31
C LEU A 75 7.66 7.99 10.63
N ILE A 76 7.13 7.44 11.72
CA ILE A 76 7.75 7.53 13.05
C ILE A 76 8.69 6.35 13.19
N ASN A 77 9.99 6.62 13.21
CA ASN A 77 11.01 5.64 13.54
C ASN A 77 11.35 5.75 15.03
N THR A 78 10.99 4.73 15.79
CA THR A 78 11.24 4.67 17.24
C THR A 78 12.58 4.00 17.56
N LYS A 79 13.22 3.34 16.57
CA LYS A 79 14.47 2.59 16.76
C LYS A 79 15.72 3.46 16.89
N GLU A 80 15.68 4.73 16.44
CA GLU A 80 16.84 5.63 16.50
C GLU A 80 17.16 6.13 17.91
N LYS A 81 16.22 6.04 18.87
CA LYS A 81 16.42 6.54 20.24
C LYS A 81 16.97 5.51 21.24
N THR A 82 17.10 4.23 20.87
CA THR A 82 17.64 3.18 21.75
C THR A 82 19.09 2.84 21.39
N SER A 83 20.03 3.60 21.95
CA SER A 83 21.48 3.33 21.92
C SER A 83 21.92 2.15 22.80
N VAL A 84 21.03 1.20 23.11
CA VAL A 84 21.31 0.10 24.04
C VAL A 84 21.17 -1.23 23.31
N ALA A 85 22.31 -1.91 23.16
CA ALA A 85 22.61 -3.29 22.76
C ALA A 85 21.50 -4.16 22.11
N PRO A 86 21.84 -4.98 21.09
CA PRO A 86 20.90 -5.85 20.40
C PRO A 86 20.50 -7.03 21.29
N ARG A 87 19.49 -6.84 22.14
CA ARG A 87 18.71 -7.96 22.67
C ARG A 87 17.84 -8.50 21.53
N PRO A 88 17.50 -9.80 21.51
CA PRO A 88 16.52 -10.33 20.57
C PRO A 88 15.15 -9.82 21.02
N VAL A 89 14.84 -8.57 20.67
CA VAL A 89 13.57 -7.94 21.00
C VAL A 89 12.52 -8.60 20.11
N THR A 90 11.72 -9.51 20.67
CA THR A 90 10.39 -9.78 20.12
C THR A 90 9.76 -8.42 19.86
N ASP A 91 9.41 -8.14 18.60
CA ASP A 91 8.83 -6.87 18.20
C ASP A 91 7.62 -6.63 19.11
N ARG A 92 7.71 -5.64 20.00
CA ARG A 92 6.71 -5.37 21.05
C ARG A 92 5.31 -5.23 20.46
N LYS A 93 5.24 -4.77 19.22
CA LYS A 93 4.02 -4.73 18.41
C LYS A 93 3.35 -6.10 18.26
N VAL A 94 4.13 -7.15 17.97
CA VAL A 94 3.63 -8.51 17.78
C VAL A 94 3.02 -9.04 19.08
N GLU A 95 3.63 -8.74 20.22
CA GLU A 95 3.08 -9.08 21.54
C GLU A 95 1.75 -8.35 21.79
N LEU A 96 1.70 -7.05 21.48
CA LEU A 96 0.48 -6.25 21.61
C LEU A 96 -0.63 -6.77 20.70
N GLU A 97 -0.32 -7.16 19.46
CA GLU A 97 -1.31 -7.69 18.51
C GLU A 97 -1.97 -9.00 18.96
N GLN A 98 -1.38 -9.73 19.92
CA GLN A 98 -2.00 -10.92 20.53
C GLN A 98 -3.11 -10.58 21.54
N LEU A 99 -3.15 -9.33 22.03
CA LEU A 99 -4.16 -8.90 22.98
C LEU A 99 -5.51 -8.66 22.28
N ASP A 100 -6.57 -8.63 23.09
CA ASP A 100 -7.88 -8.26 22.58
C ASP A 100 -7.92 -6.79 22.12
N GLY A 101 -8.65 -6.52 21.04
CA GLY A 101 -8.69 -5.19 20.42
C GLY A 101 -9.35 -4.14 21.31
N VAL A 102 -10.37 -4.54 22.09
CA VAL A 102 -11.04 -3.64 23.03
C VAL A 102 -10.09 -3.29 24.17
N GLU A 103 -9.35 -4.27 24.69
CA GLU A 103 -8.35 -4.03 25.74
C GLU A 103 -7.21 -3.13 25.25
N LEU A 104 -6.72 -3.35 24.02
CA LEU A 104 -5.72 -2.46 23.40
C LEU A 104 -6.26 -1.03 23.26
N HIS A 105 -7.50 -0.87 22.79
CA HIS A 105 -8.10 0.45 22.60
C HIS A 105 -8.35 1.16 23.95
N ARG A 106 -8.74 0.41 24.98
CA ARG A 106 -8.88 0.92 26.36
C ARG A 106 -7.54 1.43 26.89
N ARG A 107 -6.45 0.67 26.70
CA ARG A 107 -5.09 1.13 27.06
C ARG A 107 -4.70 2.37 26.29
N LEU A 108 -4.96 2.41 24.98
CA LEU A 108 -4.66 3.57 24.14
C LEU A 108 -5.43 4.81 24.62
N SER A 109 -6.70 4.65 25.00
CA SER A 109 -7.53 5.76 25.51
C SER A 109 -6.99 6.37 26.81
N GLN A 110 -6.25 5.61 27.61
CA GLN A 110 -5.64 6.10 28.85
C GLN A 110 -4.36 6.92 28.61
N VAL A 111 -3.60 6.59 27.56
CA VAL A 111 -2.29 7.23 27.28
C VAL A 111 -2.34 8.25 26.16
N ASP A 112 -3.26 8.08 25.21
CA ASP A 112 -3.44 8.92 24.02
C ASP A 112 -4.92 8.93 23.60
N PRO A 113 -5.78 9.67 24.33
CA PRO A 113 -7.22 9.73 24.06
C PRO A 113 -7.54 10.29 22.68
N GLU A 114 -6.70 11.20 22.16
CA GLU A 114 -6.89 11.78 20.84
C GLU A 114 -6.68 10.74 19.72
N MET A 115 -5.64 9.93 19.83
CA MET A 115 -5.41 8.84 18.88
C MET A 115 -6.47 7.75 19.01
N ALA A 116 -6.91 7.44 20.24
CA ALA A 116 -7.98 6.48 20.48
C ALA A 116 -9.30 6.91 19.82
N ALA A 117 -9.64 8.21 19.84
CA ALA A 117 -10.82 8.73 19.16
C ALA A 117 -10.73 8.59 17.62
N LYS A 118 -9.52 8.66 17.05
CA LYS A 118 -9.27 8.54 15.60
C LYS A 118 -9.25 7.10 15.10
N LEU A 119 -8.97 6.12 15.97
CA LEU A 119 -8.78 4.72 15.60
C LEU A 119 -9.94 3.86 16.09
N HIS A 120 -10.53 3.07 15.18
CA HIS A 120 -11.55 2.11 15.54
C HIS A 120 -10.97 1.00 16.44
N PRO A 121 -11.68 0.49 17.47
CA PRO A 121 -11.17 -0.59 18.33
C PRO A 121 -10.75 -1.87 17.58
N HIS A 122 -11.42 -2.15 16.45
CA HIS A 122 -11.06 -3.28 15.57
C HIS A 122 -9.79 -3.05 14.72
N ASP A 123 -9.25 -1.83 14.64
CA ASP A 123 -7.98 -1.54 13.94
C ASP A 123 -6.77 -1.96 14.81
N LYS A 124 -6.77 -3.21 15.29
CA LYS A 124 -5.81 -3.75 16.27
C LYS A 124 -4.35 -3.39 15.94
N ARG A 125 -3.94 -3.54 14.68
CA ARG A 125 -2.56 -3.24 14.23
C ARG A 125 -2.17 -1.77 14.40
N LYS A 126 -3.09 -0.84 14.15
CA LYS A 126 -2.83 0.59 14.30
C LYS A 126 -2.82 0.98 15.78
N VAL A 127 -3.77 0.44 16.55
CA VAL A 127 -3.84 0.65 18.00
C VAL A 127 -2.56 0.12 18.67
N ALA A 128 -2.15 -1.10 18.34
CA ALA A 128 -0.90 -1.70 18.80
C ALA A 128 0.32 -0.86 18.40
N ARG A 129 0.36 -0.33 17.17
CA ARG A 129 1.45 0.57 16.76
C ARG A 129 1.45 1.87 17.56
N SER A 130 0.31 2.48 17.84
CA SER A 130 0.24 3.70 18.66
C SER A 130 0.71 3.47 20.08
N LEU A 131 0.29 2.35 20.69
CA LEU A 131 0.76 1.94 22.00
C LEU A 131 2.27 1.65 22.00
N GLN A 132 2.78 0.93 21.00
CA GLN A 132 4.22 0.70 20.85
C GLN A 132 5.00 2.01 20.77
N VAL A 133 4.52 2.99 19.99
CA VAL A 133 5.16 4.31 19.88
C VAL A 133 5.22 4.98 21.24
N PHE A 134 4.13 4.95 22.01
CA PHE A 134 4.10 5.51 23.36
C PHE A 134 5.03 4.75 24.33
N GLU A 135 5.02 3.41 24.33
CA GLU A 135 5.89 2.59 25.19
C GLU A 135 7.39 2.81 24.88
N GLU A 136 7.76 3.02 23.62
CA GLU A 136 9.15 3.20 23.18
C GLU A 136 9.65 4.64 23.34
N THR A 137 8.77 5.65 23.24
CA THR A 137 9.17 7.07 23.24
C THR A 137 8.78 7.83 24.50
N GLY A 138 7.79 7.33 25.25
CA GLY A 138 7.14 8.03 26.36
C GLY A 138 6.22 9.18 25.94
N ILE A 139 6.05 9.45 24.64
CA ILE A 139 5.27 10.56 24.10
C ILE A 139 4.03 10.01 23.38
N PRO A 140 2.83 10.59 23.58
CA PRO A 140 1.63 10.21 22.83
C PRO A 140 1.85 10.25 21.31
N HIS A 141 1.29 9.28 20.60
CA HIS A 141 1.46 9.18 19.14
C HIS A 141 0.79 10.38 18.45
N SER A 142 -0.37 10.83 18.93
CA SER A 142 -1.03 12.06 18.47
C SER A 142 -0.12 13.28 18.52
N GLU A 143 0.62 13.46 19.63
CA GLU A 143 1.52 14.58 19.83
C GLU A 143 2.70 14.55 18.84
N ILE A 144 3.32 13.38 18.61
CA ILE A 144 4.38 13.26 17.60
C ILE A 144 3.87 13.63 16.21
N LEU A 145 2.64 13.24 15.87
CA LEU A 145 2.04 13.62 14.59
C LEU A 145 1.75 15.12 14.50
N HIS A 146 1.34 15.78 15.58
CA HIS A 146 1.18 17.23 15.60
C HIS A 146 2.52 17.93 15.40
N GLN A 147 3.56 17.51 16.12
CA GLN A 147 4.92 18.04 15.94
C GLN A 147 5.37 17.92 14.48
N GLN A 148 5.15 16.77 13.84
CA GLN A 148 5.45 16.60 12.42
C GLN A 148 4.65 17.54 11.51
N GLN A 149 3.37 17.77 11.79
CA GLN A 149 2.53 18.65 10.99
C GLN A 149 2.91 20.13 11.13
N GLU A 150 3.43 20.50 12.29
CA GLU A 150 3.88 21.86 12.62
C GLU A 150 5.32 22.16 12.18
N GLU A 151 6.10 21.15 11.79
CA GLU A 151 7.41 21.35 11.16
C GLU A 151 7.29 22.26 9.92
N GLU A 152 8.33 23.03 9.62
CA GLU A 152 8.34 23.89 8.43
C GLU A 152 8.17 23.06 7.15
N GLY A 153 7.14 23.36 6.36
CA GLY A 153 6.74 22.58 5.20
C GLY A 153 5.85 21.35 5.52
N GLY A 154 5.48 21.15 6.77
CA GLY A 154 4.51 20.17 7.23
C GLY A 154 3.07 20.48 6.78
N GLY A 155 2.17 19.51 6.92
CA GLY A 155 0.78 19.65 6.52
C GLY A 155 -0.09 18.45 6.88
N PRO A 156 -1.36 18.40 6.43
CA PRO A 156 -2.32 17.36 6.81
C PRO A 156 -1.91 15.90 6.52
N LEU A 157 -0.90 15.70 5.67
CA LEU A 157 -0.34 14.39 5.36
C LEU A 157 0.77 13.96 6.33
N GLY A 158 1.40 14.89 7.04
CA GLY A 158 2.46 14.68 8.01
C GLY A 158 3.57 15.73 7.87
N GLY A 159 4.82 15.31 8.09
CA GLY A 159 5.99 16.19 7.98
C GLY A 159 6.30 16.69 6.56
N PRO A 160 7.37 17.47 6.42
CA PRO A 160 7.72 18.11 5.16
C PRO A 160 7.96 17.13 4.02
N LEU A 161 7.74 17.65 2.81
CA LEU A 161 8.11 16.98 1.57
C LEU A 161 9.65 16.91 1.49
N LYS A 162 10.19 15.72 1.28
CA LYS A 162 11.64 15.49 1.19
C LYS A 162 12.23 16.02 -0.12
N TYR A 163 11.41 16.06 -1.17
CA TYR A 163 11.81 16.45 -2.52
C TYR A 163 10.87 17.57 -3.01
N PRO A 164 11.17 18.85 -2.72
CA PRO A 164 10.32 20.00 -3.06
C PRO A 164 9.93 20.06 -4.54
N HIS A 165 10.87 19.70 -5.41
CA HIS A 165 10.65 19.55 -6.84
C HIS A 165 10.22 18.12 -7.15
N SER A 166 8.99 17.76 -6.76
CA SER A 166 8.32 16.53 -7.19
C SER A 166 7.06 16.85 -8.00
N CYS A 167 6.69 15.96 -8.92
CA CYS A 167 5.38 15.94 -9.56
C CYS A 167 4.80 14.52 -9.55
N ILE A 168 3.48 14.40 -9.61
CA ILE A 168 2.79 13.10 -9.62
C ILE A 168 2.01 12.98 -10.92
N LEU A 169 2.31 11.96 -11.72
CA LEU A 169 1.49 11.56 -12.86
C LEU A 169 0.51 10.47 -12.40
N TRP A 170 -0.78 10.78 -12.44
CA TRP A 170 -1.84 9.86 -12.03
C TRP A 170 -2.60 9.34 -13.26
N LEU A 171 -2.30 8.10 -13.65
CA LEU A 171 -3.02 7.40 -14.69
C LEU A 171 -4.37 6.93 -14.13
N HIS A 172 -5.47 7.37 -14.72
CA HIS A 172 -6.82 7.00 -14.32
C HIS A 172 -7.65 6.52 -15.51
N ALA A 173 -8.57 5.60 -15.25
CA ALA A 173 -9.50 5.06 -16.23
C ALA A 173 -10.92 5.10 -15.68
N ASP A 174 -11.90 5.08 -16.57
CA ASP A 174 -13.26 4.67 -16.27
C ASP A 174 -13.26 3.27 -15.63
N GLN A 175 -14.14 3.10 -14.64
CA GLN A 175 -14.19 1.90 -13.83
C GLN A 175 -14.66 0.68 -14.64
N ALA A 176 -15.59 0.85 -15.59
CA ALA A 176 -16.09 -0.26 -16.39
C ALA A 176 -15.00 -0.75 -17.37
N ALA A 177 -14.36 0.19 -18.07
CA ALA A 177 -13.22 -0.12 -18.94
C ALA A 177 -12.05 -0.77 -18.19
N LEU A 178 -11.73 -0.29 -16.99
CA LEU A 178 -10.69 -0.88 -16.14
C LEU A 178 -11.07 -2.27 -15.66
N ASP A 179 -12.31 -2.48 -15.20
CA ASP A 179 -12.76 -3.78 -14.69
C ASP A 179 -12.66 -4.88 -15.76
N GLN A 180 -13.04 -4.57 -17.00
CA GLN A 180 -12.92 -5.50 -18.13
C GLN A 180 -11.45 -5.86 -18.42
N ARG A 181 -10.55 -4.85 -18.44
CA ARG A 181 -9.11 -5.08 -18.65
C ARG A 181 -8.48 -5.90 -17.53
N LEU A 182 -8.87 -5.66 -16.28
CA LEU A 182 -8.37 -6.42 -15.13
C LEU A 182 -8.81 -7.89 -15.18
N GLU A 183 -10.02 -8.19 -15.64
CA GLU A 183 -10.45 -9.58 -15.85
C GLU A 183 -9.65 -10.25 -16.95
N LYS A 184 -9.54 -9.62 -18.12
CA LYS A 184 -8.75 -10.14 -19.23
C LYS A 184 -7.30 -10.38 -18.83
N ARG A 185 -6.72 -9.45 -18.05
CA ARG A 185 -5.36 -9.60 -17.52
C ARG A 185 -5.21 -10.87 -16.66
N VAL A 186 -6.20 -11.20 -15.83
CA VAL A 186 -6.14 -12.45 -15.04
C VAL A 186 -6.18 -13.67 -15.96
N ASP A 187 -6.96 -13.63 -17.03
CA ASP A 187 -6.99 -14.70 -18.03
C ASP A 187 -5.65 -14.82 -18.77
N ASP A 188 -5.02 -13.70 -19.13
CA ASP A 188 -3.69 -13.66 -19.74
C ASP A 188 -2.61 -14.20 -18.78
N MET A 189 -2.71 -13.91 -17.47
CA MET A 189 -1.82 -14.46 -16.44
C MET A 189 -1.94 -15.98 -16.34
N LEU A 190 -3.17 -16.53 -16.41
CA LEU A 190 -3.39 -17.98 -16.43
C LEU A 190 -2.74 -18.61 -17.66
N ALA A 191 -2.93 -18.00 -18.83
CA ALA A 191 -2.30 -18.46 -20.08
C ALA A 191 -0.76 -18.38 -20.04
N ALA A 192 -0.21 -17.44 -19.26
CA ALA A 192 1.23 -17.28 -19.06
C ALA A 192 1.85 -18.28 -18.06
N GLY A 193 1.06 -19.17 -17.44
CA GLY A 193 1.56 -20.18 -16.49
C GLY A 193 1.47 -19.76 -15.02
N LEU A 194 0.48 -18.94 -14.65
CA LEU A 194 0.25 -18.55 -13.25
C LEU A 194 0.10 -19.76 -12.32
N LEU A 195 -0.60 -20.82 -12.75
CA LEU A 195 -0.85 -21.97 -11.87
C LEU A 195 0.43 -22.72 -11.54
N GLU A 196 1.32 -22.87 -12.51
CA GLU A 196 2.63 -23.48 -12.36
C GLU A 196 3.49 -22.70 -11.39
N GLU A 197 3.48 -21.36 -11.50
CA GLU A 197 4.17 -20.46 -10.58
C GLU A 197 3.64 -20.60 -9.15
N LEU A 198 2.32 -20.65 -8.96
CA LEU A 198 1.70 -20.80 -7.64
C LEU A 198 1.96 -22.17 -7.02
N ARG A 199 1.90 -23.25 -7.82
CA ARG A 199 2.26 -24.61 -7.39
C ARG A 199 3.69 -24.70 -6.92
N ASP A 200 4.60 -24.12 -7.69
CA ASP A 200 6.02 -24.13 -7.37
C ASP A 200 6.31 -23.34 -6.09
N PHE A 201 5.69 -22.17 -5.93
CA PHE A 201 5.77 -21.42 -4.68
C PHE A 201 5.16 -22.18 -3.50
N HIS A 202 4.02 -22.87 -3.70
CA HIS A 202 3.39 -23.69 -2.67
C HIS A 202 4.33 -24.79 -2.17
N ARG A 203 4.92 -25.57 -3.08
CA ARG A 203 5.86 -26.64 -2.74
C ARG A 203 7.09 -26.12 -2.00
N ARG A 204 7.66 -25.01 -2.47
CA ARG A 204 8.94 -24.49 -1.94
C ARG A 204 8.80 -23.75 -0.60
N TYR A 205 7.68 -23.09 -0.34
CA TYR A 205 7.58 -22.15 0.79
C TYR A 205 6.35 -22.31 1.68
N ASN A 206 5.30 -22.97 1.19
CA ASN A 206 4.03 -23.06 1.90
C ASN A 206 3.79 -24.46 2.50
N GLN A 207 4.18 -25.52 1.81
CA GLN A 207 3.84 -26.90 2.17
C GLN A 207 4.27 -27.27 3.61
N GLU A 208 5.49 -26.91 4.00
CA GLU A 208 5.98 -27.12 5.38
C GLU A 208 5.16 -26.31 6.40
N LYS A 209 4.83 -25.04 6.09
CA LYS A 209 4.00 -24.20 6.97
C LYS A 209 2.57 -24.72 7.11
N VAL A 210 2.02 -25.32 6.05
CA VAL A 210 0.71 -25.99 6.10
C VAL A 210 0.76 -27.19 7.03
N ALA A 211 1.77 -28.05 6.89
CA ALA A 211 1.93 -29.26 7.70
C ALA A 211 2.07 -28.93 9.20
N GLU A 212 2.70 -27.81 9.53
CA GLU A 212 2.90 -27.36 10.91
C GLU A 212 1.74 -26.49 11.45
N ASN A 213 0.68 -26.28 10.66
CA ASN A 213 -0.44 -25.38 10.99
C ASN A 213 0.00 -23.94 11.35
N ARG A 214 1.11 -23.48 10.77
CA ARG A 214 1.72 -22.15 10.97
C ARG A 214 1.44 -21.19 9.81
N GLN A 215 0.28 -21.34 9.17
CA GLN A 215 -0.06 -20.55 7.99
C GLN A 215 -0.36 -19.10 8.36
N ASP A 216 0.34 -18.19 7.71
CA ASP A 216 0.23 -16.76 7.97
C ASP A 216 0.09 -15.97 6.67
N TYR A 217 -1.15 -15.72 6.25
CA TYR A 217 -1.49 -14.84 5.11
C TYR A 217 -1.45 -13.35 5.47
N GLN A 218 -1.08 -13.04 6.71
CA GLN A 218 -1.06 -11.69 7.24
C GLN A 218 0.32 -11.06 7.14
N HIS A 219 1.36 -11.79 6.74
CA HIS A 219 2.76 -11.34 6.69
C HIS A 219 3.47 -11.72 5.38
N GLY A 220 4.50 -10.94 5.04
CA GLY A 220 5.39 -11.20 3.92
C GLY A 220 4.71 -11.27 2.56
N ILE A 221 5.28 -12.12 1.70
CA ILE A 221 4.78 -12.41 0.35
C ILE A 221 3.40 -13.09 0.34
N PHE A 222 3.00 -13.76 1.44
CA PHE A 222 1.73 -14.46 1.56
C PHE A 222 0.51 -13.52 1.60
N GLN A 223 0.72 -12.22 1.84
CA GLN A 223 -0.32 -11.20 1.70
C GLN A 223 -0.69 -10.90 0.24
N SER A 224 0.15 -11.30 -0.72
CA SER A 224 -0.03 -10.97 -2.13
C SER A 224 -1.38 -11.45 -2.66
N ILE A 225 -1.97 -10.63 -3.52
CA ILE A 225 -3.20 -11.00 -4.23
C ILE A 225 -2.88 -12.14 -5.18
N GLY A 226 -3.60 -13.24 -5.05
CA GLY A 226 -3.58 -14.39 -5.93
C GLY A 226 -2.95 -15.66 -5.37
N PHE A 227 -2.19 -15.62 -4.27
CA PHE A 227 -1.79 -16.87 -3.61
C PHE A 227 -2.89 -17.42 -2.70
N LYS A 228 -3.40 -16.58 -1.79
CA LYS A 228 -4.44 -16.98 -0.82
C LYS A 228 -5.75 -17.40 -1.48
N GLU A 229 -6.09 -16.81 -2.63
CA GLU A 229 -7.30 -17.17 -3.39
C GLU A 229 -7.24 -18.59 -3.94
N PHE A 230 -6.05 -19.13 -4.19
CA PHE A 230 -5.83 -20.50 -4.67
C PHE A 230 -5.40 -21.46 -3.55
N HIS A 231 -5.42 -21.03 -2.29
CA HIS A 231 -4.91 -21.85 -1.19
C HIS A 231 -5.61 -23.21 -1.08
N GLU A 232 -6.94 -23.22 -1.09
CA GLU A 232 -7.74 -24.45 -1.01
C GLU A 232 -7.43 -25.39 -2.19
N TYR A 233 -7.27 -24.82 -3.39
CA TYR A 233 -6.89 -25.57 -4.60
C TYR A 233 -5.50 -26.21 -4.46
N LEU A 234 -4.52 -25.45 -3.97
CA LEU A 234 -3.14 -25.91 -3.85
C LEU A 234 -2.95 -26.99 -2.78
N VAL A 235 -3.65 -26.89 -1.63
CA VAL A 235 -3.54 -27.88 -0.53
C VAL A 235 -4.28 -29.18 -0.83
N SER A 236 -5.37 -29.11 -1.59
CA SER A 236 -6.17 -30.28 -1.97
C SER A 236 -5.66 -30.98 -3.23
N GLU A 237 -4.64 -30.44 -3.90
CA GLU A 237 -4.07 -31.01 -5.11
C GLU A 237 -3.55 -32.43 -4.85
N GLY A 238 -4.02 -33.39 -5.65
CA GLY A 238 -3.68 -34.82 -5.50
C GLY A 238 -4.49 -35.58 -4.45
N ASN A 239 -5.28 -34.90 -3.61
CA ASN A 239 -6.07 -35.51 -2.53
C ASN A 239 -7.59 -35.40 -2.73
N CYS A 240 -8.05 -34.83 -3.84
CA CYS A 240 -9.47 -34.66 -4.18
C CYS A 240 -9.79 -35.18 -5.58
N SER A 241 -11.09 -35.35 -5.89
CA SER A 241 -11.50 -35.78 -7.22
C SER A 241 -11.20 -34.71 -8.29
N PRO A 242 -11.04 -35.08 -9.57
CA PRO A 242 -10.82 -34.13 -10.66
C PRO A 242 -11.92 -33.05 -10.71
N GLU A 243 -13.16 -33.41 -10.42
CA GLU A 243 -14.31 -32.49 -10.40
C GLU A 243 -14.19 -31.46 -9.27
N THR A 244 -13.84 -31.92 -8.06
CA THR A 244 -13.60 -31.02 -6.92
C THR A 244 -12.43 -30.08 -7.21
N SER A 245 -11.33 -30.59 -7.78
CA SER A 245 -10.17 -29.78 -8.14
C SER A 245 -10.52 -28.68 -9.15
N ALA A 246 -11.29 -29.02 -10.19
CA ALA A 246 -11.75 -28.05 -11.19
C ALA A 246 -12.66 -26.96 -10.59
N LEU A 247 -13.54 -27.34 -9.66
CA LEU A 247 -14.40 -26.40 -8.94
C LEU A 247 -13.59 -25.42 -8.07
N LEU A 248 -12.61 -25.93 -7.32
CA LEU A 248 -11.72 -25.10 -6.50
C LEU A 248 -10.87 -24.16 -7.34
N LEU A 249 -10.40 -24.62 -8.50
CA LEU A 249 -9.67 -23.80 -9.46
C LEU A 249 -10.54 -22.63 -9.95
N GLN A 250 -11.77 -22.90 -10.38
CA GLN A 250 -12.68 -21.84 -10.82
C GLN A 250 -13.02 -20.85 -9.69
N LYS A 251 -13.22 -21.35 -8.47
CA LYS A 251 -13.42 -20.52 -7.29
C LYS A 251 -12.22 -19.58 -7.06
N GLY A 252 -11.00 -20.09 -7.15
CA GLY A 252 -9.77 -19.29 -7.02
C GLY A 252 -9.63 -18.21 -8.09
N ILE A 253 -9.93 -18.54 -9.36
CA ILE A 253 -9.90 -17.59 -10.48
C ILE A 253 -10.91 -16.46 -10.28
N GLN A 254 -12.16 -16.79 -9.93
CA GLN A 254 -13.18 -15.78 -9.68
C GLN A 254 -12.82 -14.90 -8.49
N ALA A 255 -12.31 -15.49 -7.41
CA ALA A 255 -11.83 -14.74 -6.25
C ALA A 255 -10.71 -13.77 -6.65
N LEU A 256 -9.72 -14.22 -7.42
CA LEU A 256 -8.61 -13.40 -7.93
C LEU A 256 -9.10 -12.20 -8.75
N LYS A 257 -10.05 -12.42 -9.68
CA LYS A 257 -10.67 -11.34 -10.47
C LYS A 257 -11.34 -10.32 -9.54
N GLN A 258 -12.13 -10.78 -8.57
CA GLN A 258 -12.83 -9.90 -7.64
C GLN A 258 -11.87 -9.09 -6.75
N VAL A 259 -10.86 -9.72 -6.14
CA VAL A 259 -9.93 -9.01 -5.26
C VAL A 259 -9.05 -8.03 -6.02
N THR A 260 -8.71 -8.33 -7.28
CA THR A 260 -7.99 -7.42 -8.17
C THR A 260 -8.79 -6.14 -8.43
N LYS A 261 -10.08 -6.26 -8.77
CA LYS A 261 -10.99 -5.09 -8.92
C LYS A 261 -11.12 -4.29 -7.62
N ARG A 262 -11.30 -4.97 -6.48
CA ARG A 262 -11.39 -4.31 -5.17
C ARG A 262 -10.09 -3.56 -4.84
N TYR A 263 -8.94 -4.12 -5.20
CA TYR A 263 -7.65 -3.48 -4.99
C TYR A 263 -7.51 -2.21 -5.84
N ALA A 264 -7.82 -2.28 -7.14
CA ALA A 264 -7.81 -1.10 -8.03
C ALA A 264 -8.71 0.04 -7.50
N ARG A 265 -9.94 -0.28 -7.08
CA ARG A 265 -10.86 0.69 -6.46
C ARG A 265 -10.29 1.30 -5.18
N ARG A 266 -9.61 0.49 -4.35
CA ARG A 266 -8.95 0.96 -3.13
C ARG A 266 -7.80 1.91 -3.44
N GLN A 267 -7.00 1.62 -4.48
CA GLN A 267 -5.92 2.50 -4.94
C GLN A 267 -6.47 3.85 -5.41
N ASN A 268 -7.50 3.85 -6.26
CA ASN A 268 -8.16 5.07 -6.71
C ASN A 268 -8.76 5.87 -5.55
N LYS A 269 -9.45 5.20 -4.61
CA LYS A 269 -9.97 5.84 -3.40
C LYS A 269 -8.85 6.45 -2.56
N TRP A 270 -7.71 5.78 -2.46
CA TRP A 270 -6.54 6.27 -1.74
C TRP A 270 -6.00 7.55 -2.40
N VAL A 271 -5.72 7.55 -3.71
CA VAL A 271 -5.19 8.72 -4.44
C VAL A 271 -6.13 9.92 -4.30
N ARG A 272 -7.43 9.71 -4.57
CA ARG A 272 -8.44 10.78 -4.46
C ARG A 272 -8.50 11.37 -3.06
N ASN A 273 -8.47 10.54 -2.02
CA ASN A 273 -8.59 11.04 -0.65
C ASN A 273 -7.30 11.62 -0.08
N ARG A 274 -6.13 11.09 -0.46
CA ARG A 274 -4.83 11.51 0.10
C ARG A 274 -4.15 12.59 -0.72
N PHE A 275 -4.14 12.49 -2.04
CA PHE A 275 -3.42 13.44 -2.89
C PHE A 275 -4.32 14.55 -3.46
N LEU A 276 -5.62 14.30 -3.69
CA LEU A 276 -6.48 15.29 -4.34
C LEU A 276 -7.37 16.08 -3.37
N LYS A 277 -8.07 15.39 -2.45
CA LYS A 277 -9.02 16.01 -1.51
C LYS A 277 -8.38 16.70 -0.31
N ARG A 278 -7.09 16.46 -0.08
CA ARG A 278 -6.32 17.06 1.02
C ARG A 278 -5.11 17.78 0.46
N PRO A 279 -5.29 18.85 -0.33
CA PRO A 279 -4.18 19.63 -0.85
C PRO A 279 -3.62 20.44 0.31
N GLY A 280 -2.88 19.79 1.21
CA GLY A 280 -1.94 20.51 2.06
C GLY A 280 -1.00 21.33 1.18
N PRO A 281 -0.42 22.43 1.69
CA PRO A 281 0.50 23.26 0.92
C PRO A 281 1.71 22.48 0.39
N ASN A 282 1.99 21.32 0.97
CA ASN A 282 3.13 20.46 0.67
C ASN A 282 2.81 19.26 -0.24
N VAL A 283 1.63 19.25 -0.89
CA VAL A 283 1.29 18.19 -1.84
C VAL A 283 1.82 18.52 -3.23
N PRO A 284 2.67 17.66 -3.84
CA PRO A 284 3.12 17.84 -5.21
C PRO A 284 1.95 17.98 -6.19
N PRO A 285 2.08 18.77 -7.26
CA PRO A 285 1.06 18.85 -8.29
C PRO A 285 0.79 17.47 -8.87
N VAL A 286 -0.50 17.10 -8.93
CA VAL A 286 -0.97 15.83 -9.47
C VAL A 286 -1.57 16.07 -10.84
N TYR A 287 -0.97 15.52 -11.89
CA TYR A 287 -1.48 15.61 -13.25
C TYR A 287 -2.19 14.32 -13.62
N GLY A 288 -3.46 14.42 -13.99
CA GLY A 288 -4.29 13.28 -14.40
C GLY A 288 -4.06 12.94 -15.86
N LEU A 289 -3.85 11.66 -16.15
CA LEU A 289 -3.73 11.13 -17.50
C LEU A 289 -4.82 10.08 -17.71
N GLU A 290 -5.69 10.33 -18.69
CA GLU A 290 -6.84 9.47 -18.99
C GLU A 290 -6.38 8.26 -19.80
N VAL A 291 -6.65 7.05 -19.32
CA VAL A 291 -6.20 5.79 -19.93
C VAL A 291 -7.34 4.80 -20.20
N SER A 292 -8.58 5.27 -20.36
CA SER A 292 -9.72 4.40 -20.67
C SER A 292 -9.61 3.82 -22.06
N ASP A 293 -9.31 4.65 -23.05
CA ASP A 293 -9.12 4.23 -24.44
C ASP A 293 -7.63 4.08 -24.77
N LEU A 294 -7.19 2.83 -24.94
CA LEU A 294 -5.81 2.52 -25.30
C LEU A 294 -5.44 2.95 -26.73
N MET A 295 -6.43 3.12 -27.62
CA MET A 295 -6.18 3.59 -28.98
C MET A 295 -5.73 5.06 -29.02
N ARG A 296 -6.08 5.82 -27.99
CA ARG A 296 -5.73 7.23 -27.82
C ARG A 296 -4.54 7.44 -26.88
N TRP A 297 -3.82 6.38 -26.51
CA TRP A 297 -2.67 6.44 -25.61
C TRP A 297 -1.66 7.53 -25.99
N GLU A 298 -1.38 7.67 -27.29
CA GLU A 298 -0.41 8.66 -27.78
C GLU A 298 -0.85 10.10 -27.46
N GLU A 299 -2.13 10.40 -27.63
CA GLU A 299 -2.71 11.73 -27.51
C GLU A 299 -3.11 12.08 -26.07
N ASP A 300 -3.70 11.12 -25.36
CA ASP A 300 -4.29 11.35 -24.04
C ASP A 300 -3.29 11.07 -22.89
N VAL A 301 -2.18 10.38 -23.18
CA VAL A 301 -1.22 9.91 -22.16
C VAL A 301 0.21 10.30 -22.49
N LEU A 302 0.77 9.80 -23.60
CA LEU A 302 2.21 9.91 -23.85
C LEU A 302 2.63 11.35 -24.12
N LYS A 303 1.98 12.04 -25.07
CA LYS A 303 2.30 13.44 -25.38
C LYS A 303 2.11 14.36 -24.16
N PRO A 304 0.96 14.36 -23.45
CA PRO A 304 0.79 15.19 -22.26
C PRO A 304 1.80 14.87 -21.16
N ALA A 305 2.09 13.58 -20.92
CA ALA A 305 3.08 13.19 -19.91
C ALA A 305 4.48 13.71 -20.25
N LEU A 306 4.90 13.61 -21.51
CA LEU A 306 6.19 14.12 -21.96
C LEU A 306 6.27 15.64 -21.85
N GLU A 307 5.21 16.37 -22.22
CA GLU A 307 5.15 17.83 -22.09
C GLU A 307 5.23 18.28 -20.62
N ILE A 308 4.53 17.58 -19.72
CA ILE A 308 4.59 17.83 -18.27
C ILE A 308 6.00 17.59 -17.75
N VAL A 309 6.60 16.44 -18.08
CA VAL A 309 7.94 16.07 -17.62
C VAL A 309 8.99 17.03 -18.17
N GLU A 310 8.91 17.41 -19.45
CA GLU A 310 9.84 18.35 -20.07
C GLU A 310 9.75 19.73 -19.43
N SER A 311 8.54 20.25 -19.22
CA SER A 311 8.33 21.53 -18.54
C SER A 311 8.91 21.50 -17.13
N PHE A 312 8.66 20.41 -16.40
CA PHE A 312 9.16 20.18 -15.06
C PHE A 312 10.69 20.14 -14.99
N ILE A 313 11.34 19.43 -15.93
CA ILE A 313 12.81 19.38 -16.05
C ILE A 313 13.40 20.77 -16.32
N GLN A 314 12.69 21.60 -17.08
CA GLN A 314 13.11 22.96 -17.43
C GLN A 314 12.75 24.00 -16.35
N GLY A 315 12.11 23.59 -15.25
CA GLY A 315 11.67 24.50 -14.19
C GLY A 315 10.55 25.45 -14.61
N ARG A 316 9.76 25.08 -15.64
CA ARG A 316 8.60 25.82 -16.12
C ARG A 316 7.31 25.15 -15.66
N ASP A 317 6.25 25.94 -15.52
CA ASP A 317 4.93 25.40 -15.26
C ASP A 317 4.42 24.64 -16.50
N PRO A 318 3.99 23.37 -16.35
CA PRO A 318 3.37 22.63 -17.44
C PRO A 318 2.12 23.32 -17.97
N PRO A 319 1.81 23.17 -19.27
CA PRO A 319 0.56 23.69 -19.85
C PRO A 319 -0.68 23.00 -19.28
N ALA A 320 -0.54 21.75 -18.82
CA ALA A 320 -1.60 21.00 -18.17
C ALA A 320 -1.84 21.53 -16.74
N GLU A 321 -3.11 21.68 -16.34
CA GLU A 321 -3.45 22.06 -14.98
C GLU A 321 -3.43 20.83 -14.04
N PRO A 322 -2.92 20.98 -12.79
CA PRO A 322 -3.04 19.93 -11.79
C PRO A 322 -4.51 19.62 -11.45
N VAL A 323 -4.82 18.35 -11.26
CA VAL A 323 -6.14 17.87 -10.87
C VAL A 323 -6.50 18.40 -9.49
N LYS A 324 -7.61 19.13 -9.41
CA LYS A 324 -8.20 19.59 -8.15
C LYS A 324 -9.49 18.83 -7.90
N MET A 325 -9.72 18.44 -6.65
CA MET A 325 -10.99 17.84 -6.23
C MET A 325 -11.61 18.66 -5.12
N GLU A 326 -12.87 19.03 -5.29
CA GLU A 326 -13.65 19.62 -4.22
C GLU A 326 -13.79 18.65 -3.05
N TYR A 327 -13.67 19.20 -1.86
CA TYR A 327 -13.85 18.49 -0.60
C TYR A 327 -14.74 19.33 0.32
N ASP A 328 -15.69 18.66 0.95
CA ASP A 328 -16.54 19.29 1.96
C ASP A 328 -15.73 19.51 3.23
N VAL A 329 -15.38 20.77 3.49
CA VAL A 329 -14.60 21.21 4.65
C VAL A 329 -15.34 20.89 5.97
N ASN A 330 -16.66 20.75 5.92
CA ASN A 330 -17.50 20.49 7.09
C ASN A 330 -17.67 18.99 7.39
N GLU A 331 -17.27 18.08 6.49
CA GLU A 331 -17.40 16.64 6.69
C GLU A 331 -16.36 16.15 7.73
N ASN A 332 -16.77 15.95 8.99
CA ASN A 332 -15.88 15.35 9.98
C ASN A 332 -15.82 13.82 9.83
N LYS A 333 -14.79 13.34 9.14
CA LYS A 333 -14.50 11.89 8.94
C LYS A 333 -13.95 11.17 10.17
N ARG A 334 -13.81 11.87 11.29
CA ARG A 334 -13.17 11.38 12.51
C ARG A 334 -14.08 11.52 13.74
N SER A 335 -15.33 11.97 13.57
CA SER A 335 -16.27 11.99 14.69
C SER A 335 -16.52 10.57 15.16
N HIS A 336 -16.53 10.36 16.48
CA HIS A 336 -16.69 9.04 17.07
C HIS A 336 -18.06 8.96 17.73
N ARG A 337 -18.90 8.02 17.29
CA ARG A 337 -20.28 7.86 17.77
C ARG A 337 -20.56 6.40 18.09
N MET A 338 -21.33 6.16 19.14
CA MET A 338 -21.76 4.82 19.55
C MET A 338 -23.26 4.70 19.36
N CYS A 339 -23.69 3.71 18.59
CA CYS A 339 -25.08 3.35 18.40
C CYS A 339 -25.53 2.47 19.57
N GLU A 340 -26.25 3.03 20.53
CA GLU A 340 -26.73 2.29 21.71
C GLU A 340 -27.68 1.15 21.36
N LEU A 341 -28.43 1.27 20.26
CA LEU A 341 -29.37 0.24 19.81
C LEU A 341 -28.69 -1.00 19.23
N CYS A 342 -27.53 -0.81 18.61
CA CYS A 342 -26.85 -1.85 17.86
C CYS A 342 -25.49 -2.23 18.45
N ASP A 343 -25.07 -1.56 19.52
CA ASP A 343 -23.78 -1.70 20.19
C ASP A 343 -22.60 -1.62 19.21
N ARG A 344 -22.64 -0.60 18.33
CA ARG A 344 -21.62 -0.39 17.29
C ARG A 344 -21.00 0.98 17.39
N VAL A 345 -19.68 1.01 17.27
CA VAL A 345 -18.90 2.23 17.06
C VAL A 345 -18.95 2.60 15.58
N ILE A 346 -19.26 3.86 15.29
CA ILE A 346 -19.30 4.44 13.96
C ILE A 346 -18.37 5.66 13.97
N ILE A 347 -17.48 5.72 12.98
CA ILE A 347 -16.53 6.84 12.82
C ILE A 347 -16.89 7.61 11.54
N GLY A 348 -17.12 8.91 11.69
CA GLY A 348 -17.46 9.83 10.62
C GLY A 348 -18.92 10.26 10.65
N ASP A 349 -19.17 11.55 10.44
CA ASP A 349 -20.53 12.11 10.48
C ASP A 349 -21.40 11.58 9.34
N ARG A 350 -20.80 11.32 8.17
CA ARG A 350 -21.49 10.78 7.02
C ARG A 350 -21.86 9.32 7.19
N GLU A 351 -21.01 8.53 7.84
CA GLU A 351 -21.28 7.13 8.14
C GLU A 351 -22.31 6.96 9.27
N TRP A 352 -22.48 7.97 10.11
CA TRP A 352 -23.48 8.01 11.17
C TRP A 352 -24.87 8.42 10.68
N ALA A 353 -24.94 9.40 9.78
CA ALA A 353 -26.17 9.87 9.16
C ALA A 353 -26.78 8.80 8.24
#